data_AF-A0A836QLG6-F1
#
_entry.id   AF-A0A836QLG6-F1
#
_cell.length_a   1.000
_cell.length_b   1.000
_cell.length_c   1.000
_cell.angle_alpha   90.00
_cell.angle_beta   90.00
_cell.angle_gamma   90.00
#
_symmetry.space_group_name_H-M   'P 1'
#
loop_
_entity.id
_entity.type
_entity.pdbx_description
1 polymer ?
#
loop_
_entity_poly.entity_id
_entity_poly.type
_entity_poly.pdbx_seq_one_letter_code
_entity_poly.pdbx_strand_id
1 'polypeptide(L)'
;MAAQASPIQSWRIVVLRADFPLEDPDEATTSGTGQFDLRDLSLALADYRFPYETPPHDRPYFERHMAALARYYSVVSEGMIEIDYAVFPRRRDAYRLPIPALIYGNGRTPEEIGAKWVQLVQDAV
;
A
#
# COMPACT_ATOMS: atom_id res chain seq x y z
N MET A 1 7.43 -44.43 -5.40
CA MET A 1 6.30 -43.82 -4.67
C MET A 1 5.97 -42.50 -5.33
N ALA A 2 4.75 -42.31 -5.83
CA ALA A 2 4.35 -41.03 -6.41
C ALA A 2 4.14 -40.02 -5.27
N ALA A 3 4.87 -38.91 -5.29
CA ALA A 3 4.60 -37.80 -4.39
C ALA A 3 3.19 -37.27 -4.71
N GLN A 4 2.32 -37.24 -3.71
CA GLN A 4 1.00 -36.68 -3.82
C GLN A 4 1.18 -35.17 -4.00
N ALA A 5 0.87 -34.65 -5.19
CA ALA A 5 0.91 -33.22 -5.44
C ALA A 5 -0.02 -32.55 -4.43
N SER A 6 0.52 -31.64 -3.62
CA SER A 6 -0.31 -30.82 -2.75
C SER A 6 -1.22 -29.95 -3.64
N PRO A 7 -2.41 -29.55 -3.17
CA PRO A 7 -3.27 -28.67 -3.95
C PRO A 7 -2.64 -27.29 -4.07
N ILE A 8 -2.74 -26.67 -5.26
CA ILE A 8 -2.38 -25.26 -5.46
C ILE A 8 -3.29 -24.39 -4.58
N GLN A 9 -2.69 -23.46 -3.86
CA GLN A 9 -3.39 -22.49 -3.03
C GLN A 9 -3.45 -21.13 -3.75
N SER A 10 -4.66 -20.66 -4.06
CA SER A 10 -4.86 -19.34 -4.67
C SER A 10 -5.20 -18.29 -3.61
N TRP A 11 -4.43 -17.20 -3.57
CA TRP A 11 -4.66 -16.03 -2.72
C TRP A 11 -5.21 -14.89 -3.56
N ARG A 12 -6.33 -14.31 -3.12
CA ARG A 12 -6.93 -13.13 -3.77
C ARG A 12 -6.73 -11.92 -2.87
N ILE A 13 -5.98 -10.94 -3.37
CA ILE A 13 -5.56 -9.77 -2.60
C ILE A 13 -6.19 -8.51 -3.17
N VAL A 14 -6.85 -7.74 -2.31
CA VAL A 14 -7.30 -6.38 -2.63
C VAL A 14 -6.28 -5.41 -2.05
N VAL A 15 -5.74 -4.54 -2.90
CA VAL A 15 -4.84 -3.46 -2.49
C VAL A 15 -5.61 -2.15 -2.56
N LEU A 16 -5.76 -1.48 -1.42
CA LEU A 16 -6.39 -0.17 -1.34
C LEU A 16 -5.31 0.91 -1.23
N ARG A 17 -5.36 1.89 -2.13
CA ARG A 17 -4.55 3.11 -2.04
C ARG A 17 -5.41 4.19 -1.44
N ALA A 18 -5.01 4.67 -0.27
CA ALA A 18 -5.62 5.78 0.42
C ALA A 18 -4.55 6.80 0.81
N ASP A 19 -4.82 8.07 0.55
CA ASP A 19 -4.02 9.20 1.00
C ASP A 19 -4.79 10.07 2.00
N PHE A 20 -4.07 10.90 2.76
CA PHE A 20 -4.62 11.77 3.79
C PHE A 20 -4.81 13.19 3.24
N PRO A 21 -5.61 14.04 3.91
CA PRO A 21 -5.57 15.49 3.67
C PRO A 21 -4.13 16.02 3.70
N LEU A 22 -3.82 17.04 2.89
CA LEU A 22 -2.49 17.66 2.92
C LEU A 22 -2.20 18.17 4.34
N GLU A 23 -1.04 17.87 4.86
CA GLU A 23 -0.56 18.46 6.11
C GLU A 23 -0.02 19.87 5.84
N ASP A 24 -0.72 20.86 6.39
CA ASP A 24 -0.34 22.28 6.36
C ASP A 24 -0.85 22.99 7.64
N PRO A 25 0.04 23.32 8.60
CA PRO A 25 1.48 23.09 8.60
C PRO A 25 1.83 21.60 8.74
N ASP A 26 3.09 21.28 8.46
CA ASP A 26 3.66 19.94 8.65
C ASP A 26 3.51 19.48 10.11
N GLU A 27 3.05 18.24 10.32
CA GLU A 27 2.83 17.69 11.65
C GLU A 27 4.09 16.97 12.13
N ALA A 28 4.65 17.42 13.25
CA ALA A 28 5.98 16.98 13.70
C ALA A 28 6.04 15.48 14.08
N THR A 29 4.88 14.84 14.25
CA THR A 29 4.76 13.44 14.65
C THR A 29 4.31 12.51 13.51
N THR A 30 4.10 13.04 12.32
CA THR A 30 3.84 12.29 11.07
C THR A 30 5.07 12.35 10.16
N SER A 31 5.00 11.67 9.01
CA SER A 31 6.06 11.70 8.01
C SER A 31 5.50 12.02 6.63
N GLY A 32 6.23 12.85 5.88
CA GLY A 32 5.77 13.35 4.59
C GLY A 32 4.57 14.28 4.73
N THR A 33 3.81 14.46 3.65
CA THR A 33 2.70 15.43 3.60
C THR A 33 1.31 14.79 3.73
N GLY A 34 1.28 13.50 4.08
CA GLY A 34 0.07 12.67 4.05
C GLY A 34 -0.37 12.21 2.65
N GLN A 35 0.30 12.63 1.57
CA GLN A 35 -0.10 12.30 0.20
C GLN A 35 0.93 11.44 -0.53
N PHE A 36 0.46 10.64 -1.50
CA PHE A 36 1.34 9.99 -2.46
C PHE A 36 2.05 11.03 -3.34
N ASP A 37 3.34 10.82 -3.58
CA ASP A 37 4.07 11.63 -4.55
C ASP A 37 3.75 11.14 -5.97
N LEU A 38 2.93 11.91 -6.68
CA LEU A 38 2.50 11.58 -8.04
C LEU A 38 3.30 12.34 -9.12
N ARG A 39 4.36 13.06 -8.72
CA ARG A 39 5.23 13.80 -9.64
C ARG A 39 5.99 12.83 -10.54
N ASP A 40 6.37 13.32 -11.72
CA ASP A 40 7.27 12.59 -12.60
C ASP A 40 8.65 12.42 -11.96
N LEU A 41 9.27 11.26 -12.20
CA LEU A 41 10.58 10.92 -11.67
C LEU A 41 11.63 12.01 -11.93
N SER A 42 11.64 12.60 -13.14
CA SER A 42 12.61 13.63 -13.50
C SER A 42 12.50 14.90 -12.65
N LEU A 43 11.33 15.18 -12.08
CA LEU A 43 11.09 16.34 -11.21
C LEU A 43 11.36 16.00 -9.74
N ALA A 44 11.11 14.76 -9.33
CA ALA A 44 11.21 14.35 -7.95
C ALA A 44 12.57 13.76 -7.57
N LEU A 45 13.36 13.25 -8.51
CA LEU A 45 14.58 12.46 -8.22
C LEU A 45 15.57 13.18 -7.28
N ALA A 46 15.66 14.51 -7.36
CA ALA A 46 16.53 15.30 -6.48
C ALA A 46 16.12 15.23 -5.00
N ASP A 47 14.85 14.96 -4.71
CA ASP A 47 14.30 14.86 -3.36
C ASP A 47 14.43 13.43 -2.78
N TYR A 48 14.76 12.44 -3.61
CA TYR A 48 14.84 11.03 -3.20
C TYR A 48 16.29 10.62 -2.96
N ARG A 49 16.55 10.09 -1.77
CA ARG A 49 17.88 9.57 -1.40
C ARG A 49 18.31 8.36 -2.23
N PHE A 50 17.35 7.56 -2.68
CA PHE A 50 17.60 6.27 -3.33
C PHE A 50 16.75 6.09 -4.59
N PRO A 51 17.26 5.38 -5.61
CA PRO A 51 16.58 5.26 -6.90
C PRO A 51 15.51 4.15 -6.98
N TYR A 52 15.24 3.41 -5.91
CA TYR A 52 14.42 2.18 -5.94
C TYR A 52 12.99 2.31 -5.39
N GLU A 53 12.60 3.46 -4.83
CA GLU A 53 11.21 3.73 -4.37
C GLU A 53 10.72 5.10 -4.85
N THR A 54 11.05 5.42 -6.09
CA THR A 54 10.82 6.74 -6.66
C THR A 54 9.42 6.89 -7.26
N PRO A 55 8.89 8.12 -7.37
CA PRO A 55 7.53 8.38 -7.84
C PRO A 55 7.44 8.26 -9.38
N PRO A 56 6.23 8.18 -9.95
CA PRO A 56 4.93 8.34 -9.29
C PRO A 56 4.51 7.10 -8.48
N HIS A 57 4.04 7.30 -7.24
CA HIS A 57 3.42 6.25 -6.41
C HIS A 57 1.95 6.05 -6.78
N ASP A 58 1.69 5.82 -8.07
CA ASP A 58 0.37 5.63 -8.63
C ASP A 58 -0.02 4.14 -8.71
N ARG A 59 -1.14 3.82 -9.36
CA ARG A 59 -1.61 2.43 -9.48
C ARG A 59 -0.54 1.50 -10.12
N PRO A 60 0.07 1.83 -11.28
CA PRO A 60 1.20 1.08 -11.83
C PRO A 60 2.33 0.79 -10.85
N TYR A 61 2.68 1.71 -9.95
CA TYR A 61 3.70 1.47 -8.93
C TYR A 61 3.34 0.26 -8.05
N PHE A 62 2.12 0.23 -7.50
CA PHE A 62 1.67 -0.86 -6.64
C PHE A 62 1.38 -2.16 -7.41
N GLU A 63 0.92 -2.08 -8.66
CA GLU A 63 0.75 -3.26 -9.53
C GLU A 63 2.10 -3.96 -9.76
N ARG A 64 3.20 -3.21 -9.95
CA ARG A 64 4.56 -3.79 -10.06
C ARG A 64 5.01 -4.48 -8.77
N HIS A 65 4.69 -3.92 -7.61
CA HIS A 65 4.98 -4.54 -6.31
C HIS A 65 4.21 -5.86 -6.15
N MET A 66 2.93 -5.89 -6.50
CA MET A 66 2.13 -7.10 -6.44
C MET A 66 2.58 -8.16 -7.45
N ALA A 67 3.01 -7.75 -8.65
CA ALA A 67 3.63 -8.66 -9.62
C ALA A 67 4.94 -9.27 -9.07
N ALA A 68 5.77 -8.48 -8.39
CA ALA A 68 6.98 -8.97 -7.74
C ALA A 68 6.66 -9.94 -6.60
N LEU A 69 5.65 -9.64 -5.78
CA LEU A 69 5.17 -10.51 -4.70
C LEU A 69 4.64 -11.84 -5.25
N ALA A 70 3.78 -11.80 -6.27
CA ALA A 70 3.25 -12.99 -6.93
C ALA A 70 4.37 -13.85 -7.51
N ARG A 71 5.37 -13.24 -8.15
CA ARG A 71 6.55 -13.93 -8.66
C ARG A 71 7.38 -14.56 -7.53
N TYR A 72 7.60 -13.83 -6.44
CA TYR A 72 8.35 -14.36 -5.29
C TYR A 72 7.68 -15.62 -4.75
N TYR A 73 6.38 -15.56 -4.44
CA TYR A 73 5.65 -16.69 -3.89
C TYR A 73 5.57 -17.87 -4.86
N SER A 74 5.31 -17.61 -6.15
CA SER A 74 5.34 -18.65 -7.18
C SER A 74 6.68 -19.40 -7.22
N VAL A 75 7.81 -18.70 -7.06
CA VAL A 75 9.15 -19.33 -7.05
C VAL A 75 9.42 -20.08 -5.75
N VAL A 76 9.27 -19.44 -4.58
CA VAL A 76 9.65 -20.05 -3.30
C VAL A 76 8.71 -21.19 -2.87
N SER A 77 7.49 -21.21 -3.42
CA SER A 77 6.55 -22.30 -3.21
C SER A 77 6.58 -23.35 -4.32
N GLU A 78 7.50 -23.28 -5.29
CA GLU A 78 7.53 -24.19 -6.45
C GLU A 78 6.18 -24.28 -7.19
N GLY A 79 5.50 -23.14 -7.36
CA GLY A 79 4.19 -23.05 -8.05
C GLY A 79 2.98 -23.43 -7.20
N MET A 80 3.19 -23.80 -5.94
CA MET A 80 2.11 -24.17 -5.01
C MET A 80 1.23 -23.00 -4.54
N ILE A 81 1.72 -21.77 -4.61
CA ILE A 81 0.99 -20.55 -4.26
C ILE A 81 0.82 -19.70 -5.52
N GLU A 82 -0.43 -19.36 -5.81
CA GLU A 82 -0.81 -18.42 -6.85
C GLU A 82 -1.42 -17.17 -6.20
N ILE A 83 -0.98 -15.99 -6.63
CA ILE A 83 -1.53 -14.72 -6.14
C ILE A 83 -2.23 -14.01 -7.29
N ASP A 84 -3.53 -13.79 -7.12
CA ASP A 84 -4.33 -12.86 -7.90
C ASP A 84 -4.57 -11.59 -7.09
N TYR A 85 -4.56 -10.43 -7.73
CA TYR A 85 -4.67 -9.16 -7.05
C TYR A 85 -5.39 -8.08 -7.86
N ALA A 86 -5.99 -7.14 -7.14
CA ALA A 86 -6.57 -5.94 -7.72
C ALA A 86 -6.20 -4.71 -6.90
N VAL A 87 -5.71 -3.67 -7.58
CA VAL A 87 -5.35 -2.37 -6.97
C VAL A 87 -6.48 -1.37 -7.19
N PHE A 88 -6.98 -0.80 -6.10
CA PHE A 88 -8.03 0.21 -6.07
C PHE A 88 -7.54 1.53 -5.44
N PRO A 89 -8.13 2.67 -5.82
CA PRO A 89 -9.11 2.80 -6.90
C PRO A 89 -8.45 2.56 -8.27
N ARG A 90 -9.27 2.29 -9.30
CA ARG A 90 -8.77 2.06 -10.67
C ARG A 90 -8.25 3.31 -11.37
N ARG A 91 -8.56 4.50 -10.84
CA ARG A 91 -8.06 5.80 -11.32
C ARG A 91 -6.62 6.04 -10.86
N ARG A 92 -5.97 7.08 -11.39
CA ARG A 92 -4.58 7.43 -11.02
C ARG A 92 -4.47 7.78 -9.53
N ASP A 93 -5.34 8.64 -9.03
CA ASP A 93 -5.30 9.10 -7.64
C ASP A 93 -5.80 8.03 -6.65
N ALA A 94 -5.45 8.18 -5.38
CA ALA A 94 -5.92 7.35 -4.28
C ALA A 94 -7.31 7.76 -3.77
N TYR A 95 -7.92 6.94 -2.91
CA TYR A 95 -9.03 7.41 -2.06
C TYR A 95 -8.51 8.45 -1.07
N ARG A 96 -9.25 9.54 -0.88
CA ARG A 96 -8.87 10.58 0.06
C ARG A 96 -9.59 10.35 1.38
N LEU A 97 -8.83 10.09 2.44
CA LEU A 97 -9.36 9.95 3.78
C LEU A 97 -9.90 11.30 4.31
N PRO A 98 -10.94 11.28 5.14
CA PRO A 98 -11.63 12.50 5.58
C PRO A 98 -10.87 13.28 6.66
N ILE A 99 -9.92 12.66 7.37
CA ILE A 99 -9.22 13.27 8.51
C ILE A 99 -7.69 13.07 8.42
N PRO A 100 -6.89 13.89 9.12
CA PRO A 100 -5.42 13.83 9.07
C PRO A 100 -4.82 12.50 9.55
N ALA A 101 -3.63 12.15 9.03
CA ALA A 101 -2.91 10.92 9.36
C ALA A 101 -2.69 10.74 10.87
N LEU A 102 -2.36 11.82 11.56
CA LEU A 102 -2.18 11.84 13.02
C LEU A 102 -3.37 11.23 13.77
N ILE A 103 -4.60 11.49 13.32
CA ILE A 103 -5.80 11.03 14.03
C ILE A 103 -5.94 9.50 13.97
N TYR A 104 -5.53 8.87 12.87
CA TYR A 104 -5.50 7.42 12.77
C TYR A 104 -4.30 6.82 13.53
N GLY A 105 -3.20 7.55 13.68
CA GLY A 105 -1.97 7.07 14.32
C GLY A 105 -1.86 7.30 15.84
N ASN A 106 -2.71 8.13 16.45
CA ASN A 106 -2.48 8.62 17.82
C ASN A 106 -3.16 7.84 18.96
N GLY A 107 -3.49 6.57 18.76
CA GLY A 107 -4.05 5.70 19.81
C GLY A 107 -3.06 5.47 20.96
N ARG A 108 -3.56 5.40 22.20
CA ARG A 108 -2.73 5.31 23.42
C ARG A 108 -2.90 4.00 24.18
N THR A 109 -3.96 3.26 23.90
CA THR A 109 -4.16 1.89 24.39
C THR A 109 -4.33 0.91 23.21
N PRO A 110 -4.15 -0.41 23.42
CA PRO A 110 -4.43 -1.40 22.39
C PRO A 110 -5.85 -1.30 21.80
N GLU A 111 -6.84 -0.99 22.62
CA GLU A 111 -8.24 -0.82 22.21
C GLU A 111 -8.40 0.41 21.32
N GLU A 112 -7.80 1.54 21.69
CA GLU A 112 -7.84 2.76 20.88
C GLU A 112 -7.10 2.60 19.56
N ILE A 113 -5.95 1.93 19.56
CA ILE A 113 -5.18 1.62 18.35
C ILE A 113 -6.03 0.76 17.41
N GLY A 114 -6.64 -0.30 17.93
CA GLY A 114 -7.53 -1.16 17.16
C GLY A 114 -8.72 -0.40 16.57
N ALA A 115 -9.39 0.43 17.36
CA ALA A 115 -10.51 1.25 16.90
C ALA A 115 -10.11 2.20 15.76
N LYS A 116 -8.93 2.84 15.86
CA LYS A 116 -8.41 3.74 14.83
C LYS A 116 -8.02 3.02 13.55
N TRP A 117 -7.45 1.82 13.63
CA TRP A 117 -7.17 1.01 12.44
C TRP A 117 -8.44 0.55 11.74
N VAL A 118 -9.47 0.18 12.50
CA VAL A 118 -10.79 -0.12 11.93
C VAL A 118 -11.35 1.11 11.22
N GLN A 119 -11.28 2.29 11.84
CA GLN A 119 -11.72 3.54 11.23
C GLN A 119 -10.96 3.85 9.93
N LEU A 120 -9.63 3.70 9.92
CA LEU A 120 -8.80 3.88 8.73
C LEU A 120 -9.28 3.03 7.55
N VAL A 121 -9.57 1.75 7.81
CA VAL A 121 -10.04 0.83 6.77
C VAL A 121 -11.46 1.17 6.32
N GLN A 122 -12.35 1.58 7.23
CA GLN A 122 -13.71 2.00 6.91
C GLN A 122 -13.75 3.26 6.04
N ASP A 123 -12.89 4.23 6.34
CA ASP A 123 -12.83 5.50 5.61
C ASP A 123 -12.15 5.36 4.24
N ALA A 124 -11.43 4.25 3.99
CA ALA A 124 -10.70 4.00 2.76
C ALA A 124 -11.52 3.34 1.63
N VAL A 125 -12.82 3.08 1.84
CA VAL A 125 -13.69 2.34 0.90
C VAL A 125 -15.02 3.02 0.62
#